data_AF-A0A842TA02-F1
#
_entry.id   AF-A0A842TA02-F1
#
_cell.length_a   1.000
_cell.length_b   1.000
_cell.length_c   1.000
_cell.angle_alpha   90.00
_cell.angle_beta   90.00
_cell.angle_gamma   90.00
#
_symmetry.space_group_name_H-M   'P 1'
#
loop_
_entity.id
_entity.type
_entity.pdbx_description
1 polymer ?
#
loop_
_entity_poly.entity_id
_entity_poly.type
_entity_poly.pdbx_seq_one_letter_code
_entity_poly.pdbx_strand_id
1 'polypeptide(L)'
;MVVEAIKDEFYGFFSVQKHVEIERIFTNLNNQLNHLTSVENFKRQFFINLLKEITYLVKEDVINHRNFEIDALKKDNKWKPLAKLILLKRIKELKNSQVEKKGKKYYIEDLKNTYFGKFIIDRLDYSRRKVLEEDEYEKIVKAIKKLNYEVPIVVQPTATERFFND
;
A
#
# COMPACT_ATOMS: atom_id res chain seq x y z
N MET A 1 -13.04 -13.32 -25.07
CA MET A 1 -12.92 -14.38 -24.04
C MET A 1 -11.59 -14.31 -23.27
N VAL A 2 -10.43 -14.27 -23.92
CA VAL A 2 -9.13 -14.24 -23.21
C VAL A 2 -8.91 -12.96 -22.38
N VAL A 3 -9.18 -11.78 -22.97
CA VAL A 3 -8.98 -10.49 -22.27
C VAL A 3 -9.91 -10.34 -21.07
N GLU A 4 -11.19 -10.69 -21.23
CA GLU A 4 -12.14 -10.67 -20.11
C GLU A 4 -11.72 -11.61 -18.97
N ALA A 5 -11.21 -12.80 -19.27
CA ALA A 5 -10.69 -13.69 -18.22
C ALA A 5 -9.49 -13.09 -17.46
N ILE A 6 -8.55 -12.44 -18.16
CA ILE A 6 -7.41 -11.75 -17.52
C ILE A 6 -7.91 -10.56 -16.68
N LYS A 7 -8.94 -9.87 -17.17
CA LYS A 7 -9.54 -8.71 -16.53
C LYS A 7 -10.28 -9.09 -15.25
N ASP A 8 -11.11 -10.13 -15.29
CA ASP A 8 -11.80 -10.66 -14.13
C ASP A 8 -10.81 -11.12 -13.06
N GLU A 9 -9.76 -11.82 -13.48
CA GLU A 9 -8.66 -12.20 -12.59
C GLU A 9 -7.99 -10.97 -11.96
N PHE A 10 -7.65 -9.97 -12.78
CA PHE A 10 -6.99 -8.75 -12.30
C PHE A 10 -7.85 -7.97 -11.30
N TYR A 11 -9.14 -7.81 -11.57
CA TYR A 11 -10.07 -7.15 -10.65
C TYR A 11 -10.31 -7.97 -9.38
N GLY A 12 -10.09 -9.28 -9.40
CA GLY A 12 -10.03 -10.10 -8.20
C GLY A 12 -8.94 -9.67 -7.20
N PHE A 13 -7.95 -8.87 -7.63
CA PHE A 13 -6.94 -8.29 -6.75
C PHE A 13 -7.27 -6.88 -6.26
N PHE A 14 -8.39 -6.29 -6.68
CA PHE A 14 -8.79 -4.94 -6.31
C PHE A 14 -9.89 -4.94 -5.25
N SER A 15 -9.73 -4.11 -4.23
CA SER A 15 -10.74 -3.86 -3.20
C SER A 15 -11.73 -2.74 -3.57
N VAL A 16 -11.54 -2.11 -4.74
CA VAL A 16 -12.41 -1.06 -5.27
C VAL A 16 -13.05 -1.48 -6.59
N GLN A 17 -14.17 -0.84 -6.94
CA GLN A 17 -14.81 -1.02 -8.24
C GLN A 17 -13.91 -0.61 -9.41
N LYS A 18 -14.30 -1.03 -10.63
CA LYS A 18 -13.57 -0.82 -11.88
C LYS A 18 -12.97 0.58 -12.00
N HIS A 19 -11.65 0.64 -12.15
CA HIS A 19 -10.91 1.89 -12.32
C HIS A 19 -10.83 2.28 -13.80
N VAL A 20 -11.22 3.50 -14.16
CA VAL A 20 -11.32 3.96 -15.56
C VAL A 20 -10.01 3.80 -16.33
N GLU A 21 -8.88 4.16 -15.72
CA GLU A 21 -7.56 4.01 -16.35
C GLU A 21 -7.20 2.55 -16.67
N ILE A 22 -7.66 1.62 -15.83
CA ILE A 22 -7.42 0.19 -16.02
C ILE A 22 -8.27 -0.30 -17.20
N GLU A 23 -9.55 0.07 -17.25
CA GLU A 23 -10.43 -0.24 -18.37
C GLU A 23 -9.86 0.26 -19.71
N ARG A 24 -9.29 1.47 -19.70
CA ARG A 24 -8.62 2.04 -20.88
C ARG A 24 -7.39 1.23 -21.29
N ILE A 25 -6.56 0.78 -20.34
CA ILE A 25 -5.40 -0.08 -20.63
C ILE A 25 -5.85 -1.40 -21.26
N PHE A 26 -6.84 -2.08 -20.69
CA PHE A 26 -7.35 -3.34 -21.24
C PHE A 26 -7.85 -3.17 -22.67
N THR A 27 -8.59 -2.09 -22.95
CA THR A 27 -9.08 -1.75 -24.28
C THR A 27 -7.94 -1.48 -25.26
N ASN A 28 -6.98 -0.64 -24.87
CA ASN A 28 -5.84 -0.26 -25.70
C ASN A 28 -4.95 -1.46 -26.04
N LEU A 29 -4.60 -2.28 -25.05
CA LEU A 29 -3.77 -3.46 -25.25
C LEU A 29 -4.47 -4.50 -26.13
N ASN A 30 -5.79 -4.67 -25.97
CA ASN A 30 -6.56 -5.57 -26.82
C ASN A 30 -6.52 -5.10 -28.29
N ASN A 31 -6.73 -3.80 -28.53
CA ASN A 31 -6.68 -3.23 -29.87
C ASN A 31 -5.27 -3.30 -30.48
N GLN A 32 -4.22 -3.07 -29.69
CA GLN A 32 -2.84 -3.12 -30.17
C GLN A 32 -2.39 -4.54 -30.54
N LEU A 33 -2.87 -5.55 -29.83
CA LEU A 33 -2.38 -6.93 -29.97
C LEU A 33 -3.35 -7.85 -30.74
N ASN A 34 -4.49 -7.33 -31.20
CA ASN A 34 -5.50 -8.11 -31.93
C ASN A 34 -4.98 -8.79 -33.21
N HIS A 35 -3.90 -8.29 -33.79
CA HIS A 35 -3.26 -8.82 -34.98
C HIS A 35 -2.43 -10.10 -34.72
N LEU A 36 -2.18 -10.44 -33.45
CA LEU A 36 -1.43 -11.65 -33.09
C LEU A 36 -2.28 -12.89 -33.32
N THR A 37 -1.84 -13.76 -34.22
CA THR A 37 -2.55 -14.99 -34.62
C THR A 37 -2.40 -16.12 -33.61
N SER A 38 -1.30 -16.15 -32.85
CA SER A 38 -1.06 -17.12 -31.79
C SER A 38 -1.64 -16.64 -30.46
N VAL A 39 -2.58 -17.40 -29.91
CA VAL A 39 -3.20 -17.14 -28.60
C VAL A 39 -2.15 -17.09 -27.49
N GLU A 40 -1.13 -17.93 -27.55
CA GLU A 40 -0.07 -17.97 -26.54
C GLU A 40 0.82 -16.72 -26.60
N ASN A 41 1.21 -16.31 -27.82
CA ASN A 41 1.97 -15.09 -28.02
C ASN A 41 1.16 -13.85 -27.60
N PHE A 42 -0.15 -13.83 -27.91
CA PHE A 42 -1.07 -12.80 -27.44
C PHE A 42 -1.08 -12.72 -25.92
N LYS A 43 -1.35 -13.83 -25.21
CA LYS A 43 -1.41 -13.85 -23.74
C LYS A 43 -0.11 -13.35 -23.13
N ARG A 44 1.03 -13.82 -23.63
CA ARG A 44 2.35 -13.42 -23.13
C ARG A 44 2.59 -11.93 -23.31
N GLN A 45 2.40 -11.39 -24.51
CA GLN A 45 2.63 -9.97 -24.77
C GLN A 45 1.62 -9.08 -24.04
N PHE A 46 0.34 -9.47 -24.03
CA PHE A 46 -0.71 -8.76 -23.31
C PHE A 46 -0.37 -8.64 -21.83
N PHE A 47 0.03 -9.75 -21.20
CA PHE A 47 0.37 -9.76 -19.79
C PHE A 47 1.61 -8.91 -19.46
N ILE A 48 2.67 -9.01 -20.29
CA ILE A 48 3.88 -8.19 -20.12
C ILE A 48 3.54 -6.70 -20.21
N ASN A 49 2.75 -6.30 -21.21
CA ASN A 49 2.38 -4.90 -21.39
C ASN A 49 1.41 -4.43 -20.30
N LEU A 50 0.45 -5.26 -19.89
CA LEU A 50 -0.44 -4.98 -18.76
C LEU A 50 0.35 -4.71 -17.49
N LEU A 51 1.32 -5.57 -17.15
CA LEU A 51 2.16 -5.37 -15.97
C LEU A 51 2.94 -4.06 -16.05
N LYS A 52 3.49 -3.70 -17.22
CA LYS A 52 4.23 -2.44 -17.38
C LYS A 52 3.32 -1.23 -17.11
N GLU A 53 2.16 -1.18 -17.76
CA GLU A 53 1.20 -0.08 -17.63
C GLU A 53 0.68 0.04 -16.19
N ILE A 54 0.25 -1.07 -15.57
CA ILE A 54 -0.25 -1.03 -14.18
C ILE A 54 0.86 -0.65 -13.20
N THR A 55 2.08 -1.17 -13.39
CA THR A 55 3.23 -0.81 -12.56
C THR A 55 3.51 0.69 -12.65
N TYR A 56 3.40 1.28 -13.84
CA TYR A 56 3.54 2.72 -14.05
C TYR A 56 2.45 3.50 -13.30
N LEU A 57 1.18 3.14 -13.48
CA LEU A 57 0.06 3.81 -12.80
C LEU A 57 0.17 3.75 -11.26
N VAL A 58 0.67 2.65 -10.70
CA VAL A 58 0.91 2.53 -9.26
C VAL A 58 2.10 3.36 -8.81
N LYS A 59 3.17 3.48 -9.62
CA LYS A 59 4.33 4.32 -9.30
C LYS A 59 3.95 5.79 -9.22
N GLU A 60 3.19 6.27 -10.20
CA GLU A 60 2.72 7.65 -10.33
C GLU A 60 1.50 7.98 -9.45
N ASP A 61 1.10 7.07 -8.56
CA ASP A 61 -0.04 7.25 -7.64
C ASP A 61 -1.39 7.51 -8.33
N VAL A 62 -1.49 7.23 -9.64
CA VAL A 62 -2.76 7.25 -10.39
C VAL A 62 -3.68 6.16 -9.87
N ILE A 63 -3.13 4.99 -9.55
CA ILE A 63 -3.83 3.94 -8.82
C ILE A 63 -3.20 3.82 -7.44
N ASN A 64 -4.04 3.99 -6.41
CA ASN A 64 -3.60 3.88 -5.03
C ASN A 64 -3.17 2.43 -4.70
N HIS A 65 -1.92 2.23 -4.25
CA HIS A 65 -1.40 0.90 -3.88
C HIS A 65 -2.15 0.23 -2.71
N ARG A 66 -2.95 0.99 -1.95
CA ARG A 66 -3.81 0.46 -0.88
C ARG A 66 -5.02 -0.30 -1.41
N ASN A 67 -5.40 -0.08 -2.67
CA ASN A 67 -6.55 -0.73 -3.31
C ASN A 67 -6.27 -2.18 -3.71
N PHE A 68 -5.06 -2.70 -3.47
CA PHE A 68 -4.65 -4.03 -3.89
C PHE A 68 -4.65 -5.04 -2.74
N GLU A 69 -5.17 -6.23 -3.02
CA GLU A 69 -5.08 -7.41 -2.16
C GLU A 69 -3.74 -8.13 -2.37
N ILE A 70 -2.72 -7.70 -1.61
CA ILE A 70 -1.34 -8.16 -1.80
C ILE A 70 -1.18 -9.66 -1.58
N ASP A 71 -1.93 -10.25 -0.64
CA ASP A 71 -1.83 -11.67 -0.32
C ASP A 71 -2.40 -12.54 -1.45
N ALA A 72 -3.38 -12.02 -2.21
CA ALA A 72 -3.86 -12.66 -3.42
C ALA A 72 -2.82 -12.56 -4.56
N LEU A 73 -2.23 -11.37 -4.77
CA LEU A 73 -1.19 -11.18 -5.80
C LEU A 73 0.06 -12.06 -5.57
N LYS A 74 0.44 -12.31 -4.31
CA LYS A 74 1.62 -13.12 -3.97
C LYS A 74 1.46 -14.61 -4.32
N LYS A 75 0.23 -15.12 -4.39
CA LYS A 75 -0.06 -16.54 -4.65
C LYS A 75 0.33 -16.95 -6.07
N ASP A 76 0.25 -16.01 -7.02
CA ASP A 76 0.56 -16.28 -8.41
C ASP A 76 1.89 -15.64 -8.83
N ASN A 77 2.79 -16.45 -9.39
CA ASN A 77 4.10 -16.02 -9.85
C ASN A 77 4.05 -14.86 -10.84
N LYS A 78 3.03 -14.82 -11.70
CA LYS A 78 2.92 -13.78 -12.73
C LYS A 78 2.68 -12.39 -12.13
N TRP A 79 2.03 -12.30 -10.97
CA TRP A 79 1.69 -11.03 -10.31
C TRP A 79 2.70 -10.60 -9.22
N LYS A 80 3.67 -11.46 -8.87
CA LYS A 80 4.72 -11.16 -7.89
C LYS A 80 5.46 -9.83 -8.12
N PRO A 81 5.80 -9.42 -9.37
CA PRO A 81 6.45 -8.12 -9.59
C PRO A 81 5.60 -6.94 -9.10
N LEU A 82 4.30 -6.96 -9.38
CA LEU A 82 3.36 -5.93 -8.94
C LEU A 82 3.19 -5.98 -7.40
N ALA A 83 3.07 -7.17 -6.83
CA ALA A 83 3.01 -7.35 -5.37
C ALA A 83 4.23 -6.75 -4.65
N LYS A 84 5.43 -6.94 -5.22
CA LYS A 84 6.68 -6.38 -4.69
C LYS A 84 6.66 -4.85 -4.73
N LEU A 85 6.21 -4.24 -5.82
CA LEU A 85 6.07 -2.78 -5.92
C LEU A 85 5.11 -2.23 -4.86
N ILE A 86 3.92 -2.83 -4.74
CA ILE A 86 2.90 -2.42 -3.76
C ILE A 86 3.45 -2.50 -2.33
N LEU A 87 4.15 -3.60 -2.01
CA LEU A 87 4.78 -3.77 -0.71
C LEU A 87 5.80 -2.67 -0.43
N LEU A 88 6.66 -2.36 -1.41
CA LEU A 88 7.65 -1.30 -1.30
C LEU A 88 7.01 0.08 -1.05
N LYS A 89 5.89 0.40 -1.73
CA LYS A 89 5.17 1.65 -1.47
C LYS A 89 4.60 1.70 -0.04
N ARG A 90 3.97 0.62 0.43
CA ARG A 90 3.45 0.52 1.82
C ARG A 90 4.54 0.65 2.87
N ILE A 91 5.71 0.04 2.62
CA ILE A 91 6.88 0.19 3.50
C ILE A 91 7.40 1.64 3.47
N LYS A 92 7.44 2.27 2.30
CA LYS A 92 7.87 3.67 2.15
C LYS A 92 6.96 4.62 2.93
N GLU A 93 5.64 4.41 2.91
CA GLU A 93 4.71 5.16 3.76
C GLU A 93 5.09 5.03 5.25
N LEU A 94 5.31 3.80 5.71
CA LEU A 94 5.68 3.54 7.11
C LEU A 94 7.00 4.20 7.49
N LYS A 95 8.03 4.09 6.64
CA LYS A 95 9.35 4.70 6.87
C LYS A 95 9.31 6.22 6.93
N ASN A 96 8.38 6.84 6.20
CA ASN A 96 8.22 8.29 6.16
C ASN A 96 7.29 8.81 7.27
N SER A 97 6.61 7.92 8.00
CA SER A 97 5.77 8.33 9.14
C SER A 97 6.61 8.64 10.37
N GLN A 98 6.06 9.49 11.23
CA GLN A 98 6.68 9.88 12.49
C GLN A 98 5.66 9.75 13.62
N VAL A 99 6.15 9.66 14.85
CA VAL A 99 5.31 9.71 16.05
C VAL A 99 5.83 10.83 16.94
N GLU A 100 4.97 11.78 17.29
CA GLU A 100 5.35 12.83 18.23
C GLU A 100 5.22 12.32 19.66
N LYS A 101 6.26 12.51 20.48
CA LYS A 101 6.20 12.26 21.93
C LYS A 101 6.16 13.58 22.68
N LYS A 102 5.13 13.79 23.53
CA LYS A 102 5.02 14.95 24.44
C LYS A 102 4.85 14.43 25.86
N GLY A 103 5.90 14.48 26.67
CA GLY A 103 5.93 13.83 27.99
C GLY A 103 5.72 12.32 27.88
N LYS A 104 4.69 11.79 28.55
CA LYS A 104 4.32 10.36 28.51
C LYS A 104 3.37 9.98 27.36
N LYS A 105 2.95 10.96 26.54
CA LYS A 105 1.93 10.78 25.51
C LYS A 105 2.56 10.68 24.12
N TYR A 106 2.05 9.73 23.33
CA TYR A 106 2.48 9.46 21.95
C TYR A 106 1.36 9.78 20.97
N TYR A 107 1.62 10.67 20.01
CA TYR A 107 0.65 11.12 19.00
C TYR A 107 0.91 10.36 17.69
N ILE A 108 -0.09 9.59 17.27
CA ILE A 108 0.05 8.54 16.24
C ILE A 108 -0.66 8.85 14.92
N GLU A 109 -1.06 10.10 14.69
CA GLU A 109 -1.88 10.47 13.52
C GLU A 109 -1.17 10.18 12.19
N ASP A 110 0.11 10.51 12.07
CA ASP A 110 0.92 10.19 10.90
C ASP A 110 1.07 8.68 10.69
N LEU A 111 1.27 7.92 11.76
CA LEU A 111 1.34 6.46 11.70
C LEU A 111 0.01 5.86 11.21
N LYS A 112 -1.14 6.36 11.71
CA LYS A 112 -2.49 5.96 11.26
C LYS A 112 -2.73 6.25 9.79
N ASN A 113 -2.05 7.26 9.25
CA ASN A 113 -2.19 7.60 7.85
C ASN A 113 -1.45 6.63 6.92
N THR A 114 -0.60 5.73 7.42
CA THR A 114 0.07 4.69 6.62
C THR A 114 -0.74 3.40 6.52
N TYR A 115 -0.53 2.60 5.47
CA TYR A 115 -1.22 1.31 5.35
C TYR A 115 -0.95 0.38 6.55
N PHE A 116 0.32 0.15 6.89
CA PHE A 116 0.68 -0.76 7.97
C PHE A 116 0.33 -0.21 9.35
N GLY A 117 0.51 1.09 9.58
CA GLY A 117 0.13 1.72 10.83
C GLY A 117 -1.37 1.62 11.06
N LYS A 118 -2.20 1.97 10.07
CA LYS A 118 -3.66 1.76 10.14
C LYS A 118 -4.02 0.31 10.46
N PHE A 119 -3.47 -0.64 9.71
CA PHE A 119 -3.76 -2.07 9.90
C PHE A 119 -3.42 -2.57 11.30
N ILE A 120 -2.27 -2.18 11.85
CA ILE A 120 -1.84 -2.57 13.20
C ILE A 120 -2.74 -1.92 14.25
N ILE A 121 -3.04 -0.63 14.09
CA ILE A 121 -3.86 0.15 15.03
C ILE A 121 -5.29 -0.38 15.06
N ASP A 122 -5.86 -0.72 13.91
CA ASP A 122 -7.19 -1.32 13.80
C ASP A 122 -7.23 -2.70 14.49
N ARG A 123 -6.19 -3.53 14.34
CA ARG A 123 -6.09 -4.83 15.01
C ARG A 123 -5.93 -4.74 16.54
N LEU A 124 -5.43 -3.62 17.04
CA LEU A 124 -5.27 -3.36 18.47
C LEU A 124 -6.46 -2.58 19.05
N ASP A 125 -7.52 -2.35 18.26
CA ASP A 125 -8.71 -1.58 18.64
C ASP A 125 -8.42 -0.12 19.04
N TYR A 126 -7.39 0.47 18.44
CA TYR A 126 -6.95 1.85 18.67
C TYR A 126 -7.39 2.81 17.56
N SER A 127 -8.28 2.39 16.64
CA SER A 127 -8.70 3.16 15.46
C SER A 127 -9.23 4.56 15.79
N ARG A 128 -9.92 4.72 16.93
CA ARG A 128 -10.47 6.02 17.38
C ARG A 128 -9.47 6.87 18.15
N ARG A 129 -8.36 6.29 18.62
CA ARG A 129 -7.35 6.97 19.42
C ARG A 129 -6.49 7.85 18.52
N LYS A 130 -6.12 9.03 19.02
CA LYS A 130 -5.10 9.91 18.41
C LYS A 130 -3.82 9.96 19.25
N VAL A 131 -3.98 9.69 20.54
CA VAL A 131 -2.92 9.73 21.54
C VAL A 131 -2.94 8.40 22.29
N LEU A 132 -1.75 7.89 22.57
CA LEU A 132 -1.52 6.66 23.30
C LEU A 132 -0.59 6.90 24.49
N GLU A 133 -0.79 6.10 25.53
CA GLU A 133 0.17 5.97 26.63
C GLU A 133 1.33 5.03 26.23
N GLU A 134 2.37 4.98 27.05
CA GLU A 134 3.61 4.24 26.74
C GLU A 134 3.38 2.74 26.50
N ASP A 135 2.59 2.07 27.35
CA ASP A 135 2.31 0.63 27.23
C ASP A 135 1.49 0.30 25.97
N GLU A 136 0.56 1.19 25.59
CA GLU A 136 -0.23 1.09 24.36
C GLU A 136 0.68 1.26 23.13
N TYR A 137 1.57 2.25 23.17
CA TYR A 137 2.51 2.51 22.08
C TYR A 137 3.53 1.37 21.90
N GLU A 138 4.02 0.78 22.99
CA GLU A 138 4.91 -0.37 22.92
C GLU A 138 4.30 -1.57 22.18
N LYS A 139 2.99 -1.80 22.30
CA LYS A 139 2.29 -2.87 21.56
C LYS A 139 2.36 -2.64 20.05
N ILE A 140 2.19 -1.39 19.63
CA ILE A 140 2.34 -0.99 18.22
C ILE A 140 3.78 -1.20 17.75
N VAL A 141 4.76 -0.74 18.51
CA VAL A 141 6.19 -0.90 18.18
C VAL A 141 6.55 -2.38 18.05
N LYS A 142 6.08 -3.23 18.97
CA LYS A 142 6.29 -4.69 18.89
C LYS A 142 5.70 -5.29 17.62
N ALA A 143 4.51 -4.84 17.19
CA ALA A 143 3.91 -5.29 15.94
C ALA A 143 4.69 -4.81 14.70
N ILE A 144 5.19 -3.58 14.69
CA ILE A 144 5.97 -3.03 13.58
C ILE A 144 7.35 -3.70 13.47
N LYS A 145 7.99 -4.01 14.61
CA LYS A 145 9.26 -4.75 14.63
C LYS A 145 9.16 -6.13 13.98
N LYS A 146 7.99 -6.80 14.02
CA LYS A 146 7.77 -8.08 13.31
C LYS A 146 7.83 -7.93 11.79
N LEU A 147 7.71 -6.72 11.26
CA LEU A 147 7.89 -6.40 9.85
C LEU A 147 9.36 -6.06 9.51
N ASN A 148 10.29 -6.16 10.48
CA ASN A 148 11.69 -5.73 10.39
C ASN A 148 11.85 -4.23 10.09
N TYR A 149 10.98 -3.39 10.70
CA TYR A 149 11.04 -1.93 10.58
C TYR A 149 10.98 -1.25 11.96
N GLU A 150 11.46 -0.01 12.00
CA GLU A 150 11.37 0.89 13.14
C GLU A 150 10.67 2.19 12.72
N VAL A 151 9.88 2.78 13.62
CA VAL A 151 9.19 4.06 13.36
C VAL A 151 9.99 5.19 14.01
N PRO A 152 10.38 6.23 13.26
CA PRO A 152 11.01 7.42 13.83
C PRO A 152 10.13 8.08 14.91
N ILE A 153 10.73 8.40 16.06
CA ILE A 153 10.09 9.17 17.14
C ILE A 153 10.65 10.58 17.12
N VAL A 154 9.76 11.57 17.04
CA VAL A 154 10.10 12.99 17.18
C VAL A 154 9.68 13.45 18.56
N VAL A 155 10.64 13.76 19.43
CA VAL A 155 10.35 14.26 20.78
C VAL A 155 10.03 15.75 20.67
N GLN A 156 8.85 16.13 21.16
CA GLN A 156 8.36 17.49 21.17
C GLN A 156 8.36 18.02 22.61
N PRO A 157 8.87 19.24 22.87
CA PRO A 157 8.87 19.81 24.21
C PRO A 157 7.43 20.03 24.68
N THR A 158 7.19 19.73 25.95
CA THR A 158 5.92 19.96 26.63
C THR A 158 5.67 21.46 26.80
N ALA A 159 4.41 21.85 27.05
CA ALA A 159 4.07 23.26 27.32
C ALA A 159 4.94 23.84 28.44
N THR A 160 5.11 23.09 29.53
CA THR A 160 5.96 23.46 30.66
C THR A 160 7.43 23.61 30.28
N GLU A 161 8.00 22.71 29.46
CA GLU A 161 9.40 22.82 29.01
C GLU A 161 9.63 23.98 28.04
N ARG A 162 8.62 24.37 27.25
CA ARG A 162 8.70 25.58 26.42
C ARG A 162 8.77 26.85 27.28
N PHE A 163 8.05 26.88 28.39
CA PHE A 163 8.05 28.01 29.33
C PHE A 163 9.40 28.28 30.02
N PHE A 164 10.32 27.30 30.08
CA PHE A 164 11.63 27.45 30.73
C PHE A 164 12.81 27.62 29.76
N ASN A 165 12.55 27.61 28.45
CA ASN A 165 13.57 27.69 27.40
C ASN A 165 13.55 29.02 26.61
N ASP A 166 12.74 30.00 27.04
CA ASP A 166 12.72 31.39 26.57
C ASP A 166 13.47 32.29 27.56
#